data_AF-C6J1F4-F1
#
_entry.id   AF-C6J1F4-F1
#
_cell.length_a   1.000
_cell.length_b   1.000
_cell.length_c   1.000
_cell.angle_alpha   90.00
_cell.angle_beta   90.00
_cell.angle_gamma   90.00
#
_symmetry.space_group_name_H-M   'P 1'
#
loop_
_entity.id
_entity.type
_entity.pdbx_description
1 polymer ?
#
loop_
_entity_poly.entity_id
_entity_poly.type
_entity_poly.pdbx_seq_one_letter_code
_entity_poly.pdbx_strand_id
1 'polypeptide(L)' 'MIANAQTCNESLVSSRRSLLGFELDDAQTAMLLSIARRHCKLVLEHGKAGTLPERRREIVKEIRSLRSARDALIEQL' A
#
# COMPACT_ATOMS: atom_id res chain seq x y z
N MET A 1 15.99 45.94 13.11
CA MET A 1 15.98 44.46 13.21
C MET A 1 14.76 43.98 12.46
N ILE A 2 14.91 43.63 11.17
CA ILE A 2 13.81 43.10 10.35
C ILE A 2 14.10 41.61 10.16
N ALA A 3 13.22 40.78 10.71
CA ALA A 3 13.27 39.34 10.55
C ALA A 3 12.75 38.97 9.15
N ASN A 4 13.65 38.61 8.24
CA ASN A 4 13.28 37.99 6.96
C ASN A 4 13.25 36.47 7.15
N ALA A 5 12.08 35.96 7.53
CA ALA A 5 11.74 34.56 7.32
C ALA A 5 11.03 34.45 5.96
N GLN A 6 11.80 34.19 4.91
CA GLN A 6 11.25 33.91 3.58
C GLN A 6 11.68 32.50 3.15
N THR A 7 10.72 31.60 3.38
CA THR A 7 10.26 30.56 2.44
C THR A 7 11.29 29.51 2.06
N CYS A 8 11.37 28.45 2.87
CA CYS A 8 11.81 27.15 2.38
C CYS A 8 10.83 26.72 1.29
N ASN A 9 11.23 26.91 0.04
CA ASN A 9 10.58 26.31 -1.11
C ASN A 9 10.85 24.80 -1.03
N GLU A 10 10.10 24.09 -0.20
CA GLU A 10 9.98 22.64 -0.26
C GLU A 10 9.32 22.32 -1.59
N SER A 11 10.16 22.22 -2.62
CA SER A 11 9.83 21.55 -3.85
C SER A 11 9.47 20.12 -3.47
N LEU A 12 8.19 19.88 -3.22
CA LEU A 12 7.53 18.58 -3.18
C LEU A 12 7.65 17.98 -4.58
N VAL A 13 8.88 17.64 -4.97
CA VAL A 13 9.14 16.77 -6.10
C VAL A 13 8.71 15.40 -5.63
N SER A 14 7.40 15.13 -5.75
CA SER A 14 6.85 13.79 -5.65
C SER A 14 7.72 12.92 -6.55
N SER A 15 8.54 12.10 -5.91
CA SER A 15 9.60 11.39 -6.60
C SER A 15 8.93 10.18 -7.23
N ARG A 16 8.39 10.35 -8.43
CA ARG A 16 7.78 9.25 -9.17
C ARG A 16 8.83 8.16 -9.36
N ARG A 17 8.57 6.97 -8.84
CA ARG A 17 9.46 5.82 -8.95
C ARG A 17 8.87 4.84 -9.95
N SER A 18 9.72 4.38 -10.87
CA SER A 18 9.33 3.32 -11.81
C SER A 18 9.34 1.97 -11.10
N LEU A 19 8.19 1.31 -11.04
CA LEU A 19 8.07 -0.06 -10.57
C LEU A 19 7.56 -0.91 -11.73
N LEU A 20 8.43 -1.72 -12.35
CA LEU A 20 8.08 -2.61 -13.48
C LEU A 20 7.33 -1.91 -14.63
N GLY A 21 7.70 -0.67 -14.96
CA GLY A 21 7.08 0.10 -16.04
C GLY A 21 5.88 0.96 -15.63
N PHE A 22 5.49 0.93 -14.35
CA PHE A 22 4.49 1.85 -13.80
C PHE A 22 5.16 3.08 -13.20
N GLU A 23 4.68 4.28 -13.55
CA GLU A 23 5.00 5.49 -12.79
C GLU A 23 4.10 5.56 -11.56
N LEU A 24 4.71 5.45 -10.38
CA LEU A 24 3.99 5.53 -9.11
C LEU A 24 4.40 6.82 -8.39
N ASP A 25 3.43 7.57 -7.89
CA ASP A 25 3.69 8.59 -6.89
C ASP A 25 3.96 7.96 -5.50
N ASP A 26 4.40 8.79 -4.55
CA ASP A 26 4.73 8.34 -3.20
C ASP A 26 3.52 7.79 -2.44
N ALA A 27 2.32 8.33 -2.68
CA ALA A 27 1.08 7.90 -2.02
C ALA A 27 0.63 6.53 -2.55
N GLN A 28 0.63 6.35 -3.87
CA GLN A 28 0.36 5.09 -4.56
C GLN A 28 1.34 4.00 -4.11
N THR A 29 2.63 4.36 -4.03
CA THR A 29 3.68 3.46 -3.51
C THR A 29 3.38 3.03 -2.07
N ALA A 30 3.03 3.96 -1.19
CA ALA A 30 2.71 3.67 0.20
C ALA A 30 1.46 2.78 0.32
N MET A 31 0.43 3.03 -0.49
CA MET A 31 -0.79 2.22 -0.51
C MET A 31 -0.53 0.79 -0.98
N LEU A 32 0.18 0.61 -2.10
CA LEU A 32 0.55 -0.72 -2.61
C LEU A 32 1.40 -1.49 -1.60
N LEU A 33 2.36 -0.82 -0.95
CA LEU A 33 3.18 -1.43 0.09
C LEU A 33 2.35 -1.87 1.31
N SER A 34 1.38 -1.05 1.73
CA SER A 34 0.45 -1.39 2.83
C SER A 34 -0.38 -2.63 2.49
N ILE A 35 -0.93 -2.69 1.28
CA ILE A 35 -1.69 -3.84 0.79
C ILE A 35 -0.81 -5.10 0.78
N ALA A 36 0.40 -5.00 0.23
CA ALA A 36 1.33 -6.12 0.16
C ALA A 36 1.69 -6.66 1.55
N ARG A 37 2.02 -5.78 2.51
CA ARG A 37 2.32 -6.16 3.89
C ARG A 37 1.15 -6.90 4.55
N ARG A 38 -0.07 -6.39 4.39
CA ARG A 38 -1.26 -7.02 4.98
C ARG A 38 -1.56 -8.37 4.33
N HIS A 39 -1.39 -8.49 3.02
CA HIS A 39 -1.54 -9.74 2.29
C HIS A 39 -0.57 -10.80 2.83
N CYS A 40 0.72 -10.49 2.93
CA CYS A 40 1.73 -11.41 3.45
C CYS A 40 1.40 -11.87 4.87
N LYS A 41 0.99 -10.95 5.75
CA LYS A 41 0.57 -11.28 7.12
C LYS A 41 -0.58 -12.29 7.13
N LEU A 42 -1.62 -12.05 6.34
CA LEU A 42 -2.80 -12.92 6.27
C LEU A 42 -2.49 -14.30 5.67
N VAL A 43 -1.60 -14.37 4.68
CA VAL A 43 -1.16 -15.67 4.13
C VAL A 43 -0.42 -16.49 5.18
N LEU A 44 0.44 -15.86 5.98
CA LEU A 44 1.12 -16.53 7.10
C LEU A 44 0.14 -16.99 8.19
N GLU A 45 -0.95 -16.26 8.43
CA GLU A 45 -2.03 -16.70 9.32
C GLU A 45 -2.82 -17.87 8.71
N HIS A 46 -3.17 -17.82 7.42
CA HIS A 46 -3.94 -18.86 6.73
C HIS A 46 -3.17 -20.19 6.57
N GLY A 47 -1.85 -20.12 6.38
CA GLY A 47 -0.99 -21.30 6.19
C GLY A 47 -0.82 -22.16 7.45
N LYS A 48 -1.26 -21.69 8.62
CA LYS A 48 -1.15 -22.45 9.87
C LYS A 48 -2.24 -23.51 9.97
N ALA A 49 -1.85 -24.73 10.32
CA ALA A 49 -2.77 -25.85 10.54
C ALA A 49 -3.77 -25.59 11.69
N GLY A 50 -3.42 -24.74 12.65
CA GLY A 50 -4.26 -24.39 13.81
C GLY A 50 -5.26 -23.24 13.58
N THR A 51 -5.33 -22.66 12.39
CA THR A 51 -6.26 -21.55 12.13
C THR A 51 -7.70 -22.07 12.06
N LEU A 52 -8.55 -21.58 12.96
CA LEU A 52 -9.96 -21.96 13.06
C LEU A 52 -10.69 -21.75 11.72
N PRO A 53 -11.66 -22.61 11.37
CA PRO A 53 -12.40 -22.50 10.11
C PRO A 53 -13.08 -21.13 9.91
N GLU A 54 -13.61 -20.54 10.98
CA GLU A 54 -14.26 -19.23 10.99
C GLU A 54 -13.26 -18.14 10.60
N ARG A 55 -12.12 -18.11 11.29
CA ARG A 55 -11.02 -17.17 11.00
C ARG A 55 -10.46 -17.38 9.60
N ARG A 56 -10.39 -18.63 9.14
CA ARG A 56 -9.96 -18.95 7.76
C ARG A 56 -10.89 -18.31 6.72
N ARG A 57 -12.22 -18.37 6.93
CA ARG A 57 -13.20 -17.71 6.06
C ARG A 57 -13.06 -16.19 6.06
N GLU A 58 -12.82 -15.59 7.22
CA GLU A 58 -12.54 -14.15 7.32
C GLU A 58 -11.27 -13.76 6.58
N ILE A 59 -10.17 -14.50 6.78
CA ILE A 59 -8.90 -14.26 6.11
C ILE A 59 -9.06 -14.33 4.58
N VAL A 60 -9.82 -15.31 4.06
CA VAL A 60 -10.10 -15.42 2.63
C VAL A 60 -10.85 -14.18 2.11
N LYS A 61 -11.84 -13.68 2.86
CA LYS A 61 -12.55 -12.44 2.52
C LYS A 61 -11.60 -11.23 2.53
N GLU A 62 -10.78 -11.09 3.56
CA GLU A 62 -9.80 -10.01 3.66
C GLU A 62 -8.79 -10.03 2.51
N ILE A 63 -8.24 -11.20 2.16
CA ILE A 63 -7.31 -11.35 1.03
C ILE A 63 -8.00 -10.96 -0.29
N ARG A 64 -9.27 -11.34 -0.48
CA ARG A 64 -10.03 -10.93 -1.68
C ARG A 64 -10.18 -9.42 -1.74
N SER A 65 -10.57 -8.76 -0.65
CA SER A 65 -10.68 -7.30 -0.59
C SER A 65 -9.34 -6.60 -0.88
N LEU A 66 -8.22 -7.15 -0.39
CA LEU A 66 -6.89 -6.61 -0.67
C LEU A 66 -6.49 -6.73 -2.13
N ARG A 67 -6.86 -7.84 -2.79
CA ARG A 67 -6.63 -8.00 -4.24
C ARG A 67 -7.43 -6.97 -5.02
N SER A 68 -8.72 -6.81 -4.71
CA SER A 68 -9.56 -5.79 -5.35
C SER A 68 -9.02 -4.37 -5.13
N ALA A 69 -8.55 -4.04 -3.93
CA ALA A 69 -7.96 -2.73 -3.64
C ALA A 69 -6.67 -2.48 -4.44
N ARG A 70 -5.83 -3.50 -4.59
CA ARG A 70 -4.63 -3.43 -5.45
C ARG A 70 -5.02 -3.21 -6.91
N ASP A 71 -5.97 -4.00 -7.41
CA ASP A 71 -6.37 -3.96 -8.81
C ASP A 71 -6.96 -2.57 -9.15
N ALA A 72 -7.81 -2.02 -8.27
CA ALA A 72 -8.34 -0.67 -8.42
C ALA A 72 -7.25 0.43 -8.39
N LEU A 73 -6.18 0.24 -7.60
CA LEU A 73 -5.03 1.16 -7.61
C LEU A 73 -4.23 1.05 -8.90
N ILE A 74 -4.05 -0.16 -9.43
CA ILE A 74 -3.32 -0.39 -10.69
C ILE A 74 -4.09 0.17 -11.89
N GLU A 75 -5.42 0.07 -11.90
CA GLU A 75 -6.28 0.66 -12.94
C GLU A 75 -6.20 2.19 -13.02
N GLN A 76 -5.68 2.84 -11.98
CA GLN A 76 -5.50 4.29 -11.91
C GLN A 76 -4.09 4.75 -12.33
N LEU A 77 -3.21 3.81 -12.68
CA LEU A 77 -1.83 4.06 -13.15
C LEU A 77 -1.79 4.17 -14.68
#